data_AF-A0AAU3KZI2-F1
#
_entry.id   AF-A0AAU3KZI2-F1
#
_cell.length_a   1.000
_cell.length_b   1.000
_cell.length_c   1.000
_cell.angle_alpha   90.00
_cell.angle_beta   90.00
_cell.angle_gamma   90.00
#
_symmetry.space_group_name_H-M   'P 1'
#
loop_
_entity.id
_entity.type
_entity.pdbx_description
1 polymer ?
#
loop_
_entity_poly.entity_id
_entity_poly.type
_entity_poly.pdbx_seq_one_letter_code
_entity_poly.pdbx_strand_id
1 'polypeptide(L)'
;MFDWYVGLLAISGVVMLAMAAVKNGQSTGSRSMNAIFGAGFLGYAGYLAFLFDGGSYLIFFQAFLLPVMMVVNFFRNRTPRPKLTETQKAWREYQSSEQQR
;
A
#
# COMPACT_ATOMS: atom_id res chain seq x y z
N MET A 1 -26.35 7.10 0.04
CA MET A 1 -25.47 6.27 0.89
C MET A 1 -24.87 5.11 0.09
N PHE A 2 -25.69 4.29 -0.57
CA PHE A 2 -25.25 3.17 -1.42
C PHE A 2 -24.29 3.60 -2.55
N ASP A 3 -24.72 4.52 -3.42
CA ASP A 3 -23.92 4.94 -4.58
C ASP A 3 -22.59 5.59 -4.20
N TRP A 4 -22.58 6.33 -3.10
CA TRP A 4 -21.36 6.96 -2.58
C TRP A 4 -20.35 5.91 -2.08
N TYR A 5 -20.82 4.88 -1.38
CA TYR A 5 -19.98 3.77 -0.94
C TYR A 5 -19.38 3.01 -2.13
N VAL A 6 -20.20 2.67 -3.12
CA VAL A 6 -19.77 1.98 -4.34
C VAL A 6 -18.77 2.83 -5.12
N GLY A 7 -19.03 4.13 -5.26
CA GLY A 7 -18.13 5.07 -5.92
C GLY A 7 -16.78 5.19 -5.23
N LEU A 8 -16.76 5.33 -3.89
CA LEU A 8 -15.52 5.36 -3.11
C LEU A 8 -14.72 4.05 -3.22
N LEU A 9 -15.42 2.91 -3.17
CA LEU A 9 -14.81 1.58 -3.33
C LEU A 9 -14.18 1.43 -4.72
N ALA A 10 -14.88 1.86 -5.77
CA ALA A 10 -14.39 1.85 -7.14
C ALA A 10 -13.16 2.74 -7.30
N ILE A 11 -13.20 4.00 -6.85
CA ILE A 11 -12.08 4.94 -6.92
C ILE A 11 -10.86 4.37 -6.18
N SER A 12 -11.06 3.86 -4.97
CA SER A 12 -9.97 3.26 -4.19
C SER A 12 -9.35 2.05 -4.89
N GLY A 13 -10.17 1.20 -5.51
CA GLY A 13 -9.71 0.05 -6.29
C GLY A 13 -8.86 0.46 -7.49
N VAL A 14 -9.33 1.45 -8.27
CA VAL A 14 -8.59 2.00 -9.41
C VAL A 14 -7.24 2.58 -8.99
N VAL A 15 -7.22 3.38 -7.92
CA VAL A 15 -5.98 3.99 -7.42
C VAL A 15 -4.97 2.92 -6.99
N MET A 16 -5.41 1.84 -6.33
CA MET A 16 -4.51 0.74 -5.95
C MET A 16 -3.97 -0.03 -7.14
N LEU A 17 -4.80 -0.32 -8.14
CA LEU A 17 -4.34 -0.95 -9.37
C LEU A 17 -3.36 -0.05 -10.13
N ALA A 18 -3.62 1.26 -10.18
CA ALA A 18 -2.70 2.23 -10.77
C ALA A 18 -1.36 2.24 -10.03
N MET A 19 -1.36 2.27 -8.69
CA MET A 19 -0.14 2.18 -7.89
C MET A 19 0.61 0.87 -8.09
N ALA A 20 -0.11 -0.25 -8.26
CA ALA A 20 0.49 -1.55 -8.59
C ALA A 20 1.08 -1.60 -10.00
N ALA A 21 0.54 -0.83 -10.96
CA ALA A 21 1.04 -0.77 -12.32
C ALA A 21 2.34 0.05 -12.43
N VAL A 22 2.49 1.11 -11.64
CA VAL A 22 3.69 1.97 -11.67
C VAL A 22 4.89 1.26 -11.04
N LYS A 23 5.94 1.00 -11.83
CA LYS A 23 7.23 0.48 -11.35
C LYS A 23 8.09 1.59 -10.74
N ASN A 24 7.76 2.03 -9.52
CA ASN A 24 8.47 3.13 -8.86
C ASN A 24 9.46 2.68 -7.76
N GLY A 25 10.15 1.54 -7.94
CA GLY A 25 11.05 0.98 -6.92
C GLY A 25 10.34 0.38 -5.71
N GLN A 26 9.02 0.14 -5.82
CA GLN A 26 8.21 -0.53 -4.81
C GLN A 26 8.60 -2.02 -4.74
N SER A 27 8.65 -2.61 -3.53
CA SER A 27 8.98 -4.04 -3.38
C SER A 27 7.95 -4.92 -4.06
N THR A 28 8.36 -6.07 -4.61
CA THR A 28 7.44 -7.01 -5.27
C THR A 28 6.25 -7.38 -4.38
N GLY A 29 6.48 -7.58 -3.08
CA GLY A 29 5.40 -7.85 -2.12
C GLY A 29 4.38 -6.72 -2.00
N SER A 30 4.82 -5.47 -1.84
CA SER A 30 3.89 -4.34 -1.73
C SER A 30 3.12 -4.07 -3.02
N ARG A 31 3.73 -4.33 -4.18
CA ARG A 31 3.07 -4.26 -5.49
C ARG A 31 1.98 -5.32 -5.64
N SER A 32 2.28 -6.57 -5.26
CA SER A 32 1.31 -7.66 -5.30
C SER A 32 0.14 -7.41 -4.35
N MET A 33 0.39 -6.87 -3.15
CA MET A 33 -0.70 -6.49 -2.25
C MET A 33 -1.60 -5.39 -2.85
N ASN A 34 -1.02 -4.33 -3.41
CA ASN A 34 -1.80 -3.28 -4.09
C ASN A 34 -2.67 -3.87 -5.21
N ALA A 35 -2.15 -4.83 -5.97
CA ALA A 35 -2.91 -5.50 -7.02
C ALA A 35 -4.08 -6.33 -6.45
N ILE A 36 -3.84 -7.14 -5.41
CA ILE A 36 -4.86 -8.00 -4.79
C ILE A 36 -5.98 -7.17 -4.17
N PHE A 37 -5.65 -6.16 -3.36
CA PHE A 37 -6.64 -5.30 -2.72
C PHE A 37 -7.36 -4.41 -3.73
N GLY A 38 -6.64 -3.87 -4.71
CA GLY A 38 -7.24 -3.10 -5.79
C GLY A 38 -8.26 -3.91 -6.59
N ALA A 39 -7.91 -5.14 -6.97
CA ALA A 39 -8.82 -6.05 -7.66
C ALA A 39 -10.02 -6.46 -6.80
N GLY A 40 -9.80 -6.74 -5.50
CA GLY A 40 -10.87 -7.08 -4.57
C GLY A 40 -11.88 -5.94 -4.39
N PHE A 41 -11.40 -4.70 -4.24
CA PHE A 41 -12.27 -3.52 -4.11
C PHE A 41 -13.01 -3.21 -5.40
N LEU A 42 -12.30 -3.22 -6.53
CA LEU A 42 -12.93 -2.98 -7.82
C LEU A 42 -13.96 -4.06 -8.16
N GLY A 43 -13.65 -5.32 -7.86
CA GLY A 43 -14.56 -6.45 -8.05
C GLY A 43 -15.80 -6.36 -7.17
N TYR A 44 -15.65 -6.00 -5.89
CA TYR A 44 -16.80 -5.82 -5.01
C TYR A 44 -17.65 -4.59 -5.38
N ALA A 45 -17.02 -3.51 -5.85
CA ALA A 45 -17.73 -2.35 -6.39
C ALA A 45 -18.52 -2.74 -7.65
N GLY A 46 -17.92 -3.51 -8.55
CA GLY A 46 -18.59 -4.03 -9.74
C GLY A 46 -19.76 -4.94 -9.40
N TYR A 47 -19.61 -5.83 -8.41
CA TYR A 47 -20.70 -6.67 -7.91
C TYR A 47 -21.88 -5.83 -7.43
N LEU A 48 -21.63 -4.83 -6.59
CA LEU A 48 -22.67 -3.93 -6.07
C LEU A 48 -23.28 -3.03 -7.15
N ALA A 49 -22.52 -2.64 -8.17
CA ALA A 49 -22.99 -1.75 -9.23
C ALA A 49 -23.82 -2.46 -10.31
N PHE A 50 -23.48 -3.69 -10.66
CA PHE A 50 -24.04 -4.38 -11.83
C PHE A 50 -24.85 -5.65 -11.53
N LEU A 51 -24.53 -6.36 -10.44
CA LEU A 51 -25.16 -7.65 -10.11
C LEU A 51 -26.10 -7.57 -8.90
N PHE A 52 -26.05 -6.49 -8.14
CA PHE A 52 -26.84 -6.33 -6.94
C PHE A 52 -28.19 -5.64 -7.25
N ASP A 53 -29.27 -6.41 -7.20
CA ASP A 53 -30.62 -5.98 -7.60
C ASP A 53 -31.51 -5.52 -6.41
N GLY A 54 -30.86 -5.13 -5.31
CA GLY A 54 -31.52 -4.62 -4.10
C GLY A 54 -31.64 -5.65 -2.96
N GLY A 55 -31.53 -5.16 -1.72
CA GLY A 55 -31.55 -5.97 -0.49
C GLY A 55 -30.62 -5.40 0.58
N SER A 56 -30.22 -6.24 1.54
CA SER A 56 -29.25 -5.89 2.59
C SER A 56 -27.83 -6.24 2.16
N TYR A 57 -26.92 -5.26 2.20
CA TYR A 57 -25.50 -5.45 1.90
C TYR A 57 -24.64 -5.13 3.11
N LEU A 58 -23.51 -5.83 3.24
CA LEU A 58 -22.58 -5.65 4.35
C LEU A 58 -21.58 -4.55 4.01
N ILE A 59 -21.58 -3.49 4.80
CA ILE A 59 -20.66 -2.37 4.63
C ILE A 59 -19.44 -2.61 5.53
N PHE A 60 -18.33 -3.04 4.93
CA PHE A 60 -17.07 -3.24 5.64
C PHE A 60 -16.19 -1.99 5.57
N PHE A 61 -16.57 -0.91 6.26
CA PHE A 61 -15.72 0.29 6.34
C PHE A 61 -14.31 -0.04 6.89
N GLN A 62 -14.20 -1.02 7.80
CA GLN A 62 -12.92 -1.47 8.34
C GLN A 62 -12.03 -2.15 7.29
N ALA A 63 -12.61 -2.76 6.24
CA ALA A 63 -11.82 -3.36 5.17
C ALA A 63 -10.98 -2.31 4.43
N PHE A 64 -11.40 -1.04 4.43
CA PHE A 64 -10.66 0.09 3.85
C PHE A 64 -9.46 0.55 4.70
N LEU A 65 -9.41 0.20 5.98
CA LEU A 65 -8.30 0.59 6.85
C LEU A 65 -6.99 -0.10 6.47
N LEU A 66 -7.08 -1.39 6.12
CA LEU A 66 -5.96 -2.22 5.67
C LEU A 66 -5.22 -1.60 4.47
N PRO A 67 -5.90 -1.24 3.38
CA PRO A 67 -5.27 -0.55 2.26
C PRO A 67 -4.70 0.81 2.61
N VAL A 68 -5.40 1.62 3.41
CA VAL A 68 -4.88 2.94 3.83
C VAL A 68 -3.56 2.76 4.59
N MET A 69 -3.48 1.78 5.50
CA MET A 69 -2.24 1.44 6.19
C MET A 69 -1.14 0.99 5.22
N MET A 70 -1.48 0.21 4.19
CA MET A 70 -0.52 -0.18 3.16
C MET A 70 0.01 1.01 2.34
N VAL A 71 -0.86 1.95 1.98
CA VAL A 71 -0.50 3.20 1.30
C VAL A 71 0.42 4.04 2.19
N VAL A 72 0.07 4.24 3.46
CA VAL A 72 0.92 4.98 4.42
C VAL A 72 2.28 4.31 4.57
N ASN A 73 2.33 2.98 4.70
CA ASN A 73 3.59 2.26 4.83
C ASN A 73 4.43 2.34 3.54
N PHE A 74 3.78 2.39 2.38
CA PHE A 74 4.45 2.61 1.10
C PHE A 74 5.15 3.97 1.05
N PHE A 75 4.51 5.03 1.55
CA PHE A 75 5.14 6.35 1.63
C PHE A 75 6.20 6.44 2.74
N ARG A 76 5.97 5.82 3.91
CA ARG A 76 6.91 5.84 5.04
C ARG A 76 8.27 5.20 4.71
N ASN A 77 8.26 4.11 3.95
CA ASN A 77 9.49 3.41 3.56
C ASN A 77 10.29 4.13 2.45
N ARG A 78 9.80 5.26 1.93
CA ARG A 78 10.56 6.13 1.01
C ARG A 78 11.46 7.13 1.72
N THR A 79 11.43 7.19 3.04
CA THR A 79 12.33 8.08 3.80
C THR A 79 13.77 7.66 3.51
N PRO A 80 14.60 8.51 2.88
CA PRO A 80 15.99 8.18 2.60
C PRO A 80 16.67 7.84 3.92
N ARG A 81 17.35 6.69 3.97
CA ARG A 81 18.23 6.41 5.12
C ARG A 81 19.21 7.59 5.22
N PRO A 82 19.31 8.27 6.38
CA PRO A 82 20.25 9.38 6.52
C PRO A 82 21.64 8.86 6.13
N LYS A 83 22.29 9.55 5.19
CA LYS A 83 23.69 9.23 4.84
C LYS A 83 24.50 9.43 6.12
N LEU A 84 25.22 8.39 6.53
CA LEU A 84 26.13 8.47 7.68
C LEU A 84 27.10 9.63 7.46
N THR A 85 27.24 10.49 8.47
CA THR A 85 28.24 11.57 8.47
C THR A 85 29.63 10.96 8.30
N GLU A 86 30.57 11.68 7.69
CA GLU A 86 31.96 11.23 7.50
C GLU A 86 32.58 10.72 8.82
N THR A 87 32.29 11.38 9.94
CA THR A 87 32.69 10.92 11.28
C THR A 87 32.08 9.57 11.66
N GLN A 88 30.78 9.35 11.42
CA GLN A 88 30.09 8.09 11.72
C GLN A 88 30.61 6.92 10.86
N LYS A 89 31.04 7.19 9.62
CA LYS A 89 31.70 6.18 8.78
C LYS A 89 33.05 5.76 9.38
N ALA A 90 33.88 6.74 9.73
CA ALA A 90 35.20 6.48 10.34
C ALA A 90 35.11 5.67 11.64
N TRP A 91 34.13 5.96 12.50
CA TRP A 91 33.89 5.18 13.72
C TRP A 91 33.48 3.72 13.46
N ARG A 92 32.65 3.49 12.43
CA ARG A 92 32.23 2.13 12.05
C ARG A 92 33.40 1.32 11.49
N GLU A 93 34.26 1.95 10.67
CA GLU A 93 35.47 1.33 10.13
C GLU A 93 36.45 0.97 11.25
N TYR A 94 36.66 1.88 12.22
CA TYR A 94 37.48 1.62 13.40
C TYR A 94 36.96 0.41 14.20
N GLN A 95 35.65 0.36 14.51
CA GLN A 95 35.05 -0.79 15.21
C GLN A 95 35.20 -2.11 14.46
N SER A 96 35.03 -2.10 13.13
CA SER A 96 35.22 -3.31 12.33
C SER A 96 36.67 -3.80 12.30
N SER A 97 37.64 -2.87 12.41
CA SER A 97 39.06 -3.21 12.47
C SER A 97 39.48 -3.79 13.83
N GLU A 98 38.85 -3.35 14.93
CA GLU A 98 39.09 -3.94 16.26
C GLU A 98 38.47 -5.33 16.42
N GLN A 99 37.29 -5.58 15.86
CA GLN A 99 36.69 -6.92 15.92
C GLN A 99 37.45 -7.98 15.11
N GLN A 100 38.30 -7.57 14.16
CA GLN A 100 39.11 -8.47 13.33
C GLN A 100 40.52 -8.73 13.89
N ARG A 101 40.90 -8.04 14.97
CA ARG A 101 42.17 -8.28 15.69
C ARG A 101 41.95 -9.19 16.89
#